data_AF-A0A2G6HEI3-F1
#
_entry.id   AF-A0A2G6HEI3-F1
#
_cell.length_a   1.000
_cell.length_b   1.000
_cell.length_c   1.000
_cell.angle_alpha   90.00
_cell.angle_beta   90.00
_cell.angle_gamma   90.00
#
_symmetry.space_group_name_H-M   'P 1'
#
loop_
_entity.id
_entity.type
_entity.pdbx_description
1 polymer ?
#
loop_
_entity_poly.entity_id
_entity_poly.type
_entity_poly.pdbx_seq_one_letter_code
_entity_poly.pdbx_strand_id
1 'polypeptide(L)'
;MRPWRGSTGLGAELCGRAALAHSSYWSHPTQWSLSKFDLFGSTRHCGPLIAGRLSSPAPAAGAIEDASLGTPLATDVIRWPCWQGATTGRPGSLDSWSIVFSSLVSRLVAVGAVAVVAAGGYGATVYDKAIELSVDGESMAMHVFGSTVADALAKEGITLSEHDLVVPAADAPIEDGSAIAVHYGRKLVVTVDGERSEYWTTQMTVDDALDELGIHTAAGALMSVSRSSGLGREGLELVVTNPHPVTVVADGTTREEASHAPTVGDLLTELEITLGPLDRVTPEAATEVTDGLAVTVQRVEQRTTQETAAVPFKTVKENDARLAKGKTRTKTAGVAGERVITYAEIWVDGQLESRTETASEVTKAPITKVVRVGTKAPAPAAKSSSSSKPSSSSKPSSSSKPASSGQTGGSSGAGLNLARSAMWDRIAKCESGGRWNINTGNGYYGGLQFNYATWLSVGGDDFARRADLASRAEQITVANRLYARRGLQPWGCAWAA
;
A
#
# COMPACT_ATOMS: atom_id res chain seq x y z
N MET A 1 -63.77 -3.13 -22.28
CA MET A 1 -64.38 -4.45 -22.57
C MET A 1 -63.52 -5.55 -21.94
N ARG A 2 -64.14 -6.63 -21.47
CA ARG A 2 -63.56 -7.90 -20.95
C ARG A 2 -64.44 -9.03 -21.56
N PRO A 3 -64.10 -10.32 -21.42
CA PRO A 3 -62.80 -10.99 -21.55
C PRO A 3 -62.97 -12.29 -22.39
N TRP A 4 -62.04 -13.25 -22.29
CA TRP A 4 -62.29 -14.70 -22.07
C TRP A 4 -60.99 -15.29 -21.45
N ARG A 5 -60.99 -16.13 -20.40
CA ARG A 5 -61.55 -17.50 -20.19
C ARG A 5 -60.89 -18.55 -21.10
N GLY A 6 -60.51 -19.75 -20.62
CA GLY A 6 -60.58 -20.35 -19.27
C GLY A 6 -59.71 -21.63 -19.22
N SER A 7 -59.22 -22.18 -18.09
CA SER A 7 -59.82 -22.47 -16.76
C SER A 7 -60.56 -23.81 -16.65
N THR A 8 -59.87 -24.87 -16.19
CA THR A 8 -60.26 -25.86 -15.13
C THR A 8 -59.12 -26.90 -14.94
N GLY A 9 -58.91 -27.55 -13.78
CA GLY A 9 -59.44 -27.30 -12.43
C GLY A 9 -59.63 -28.57 -11.55
N LEU A 10 -59.55 -28.39 -10.21
CA LEU A 10 -60.04 -29.26 -9.12
C LEU A 10 -59.18 -30.50 -8.73
N GLY A 11 -59.10 -30.95 -7.47
CA GLY A 11 -59.66 -30.48 -6.16
C GLY A 11 -58.79 -30.99 -4.98
N ALA A 12 -58.77 -30.36 -3.78
CA ALA A 12 -59.72 -30.47 -2.65
C ALA A 12 -59.59 -31.79 -1.82
N GLU A 13 -59.86 -31.95 -0.51
CA GLU A 13 -60.08 -31.14 0.73
C GLU A 13 -60.09 -32.17 1.94
N LEU A 14 -60.11 -31.94 3.27
CA LEU A 14 -60.24 -30.81 4.22
C LEU A 14 -59.75 -31.24 5.65
N CYS A 15 -59.86 -30.33 6.66
CA CYS A 15 -59.94 -30.54 8.13
C CYS A 15 -58.68 -30.90 8.98
N GLY A 16 -58.47 -30.35 10.20
CA GLY A 16 -59.06 -29.12 10.78
C GLY A 16 -59.08 -28.96 12.33
N ARG A 17 -58.91 -27.69 12.78
CA ARG A 17 -59.25 -27.11 14.12
C ARG A 17 -58.35 -27.54 15.31
N ALA A 18 -58.25 -26.82 16.45
CA ALA A 18 -59.01 -25.65 16.96
C ALA A 18 -58.18 -24.74 17.94
N ALA A 19 -58.61 -23.47 18.07
CA ALA A 19 -58.82 -22.67 19.32
C ALA A 19 -57.72 -22.54 20.43
N LEU A 20 -57.67 -21.49 21.27
CA LEU A 20 -58.01 -20.05 21.27
C LEU A 20 -57.79 -19.51 22.71
N ALA A 21 -57.07 -18.41 22.94
CA ALA A 21 -57.18 -17.60 24.17
C ALA A 21 -56.54 -16.20 24.02
N HIS A 22 -57.20 -15.16 24.54
CA HIS A 22 -56.61 -13.84 24.79
C HIS A 22 -56.25 -13.69 26.28
N SER A 23 -55.26 -12.85 26.60
CA SER A 23 -55.45 -11.78 27.60
C SER A 23 -54.38 -10.70 27.47
N SER A 24 -54.75 -9.43 27.70
CA SER A 24 -53.86 -8.27 27.68
C SER A 24 -54.21 -7.37 28.87
N TYR A 25 -53.23 -6.94 29.68
CA TYR A 25 -53.44 -5.89 30.68
C TYR A 25 -52.16 -5.05 30.93
N TRP A 26 -52.36 -3.81 31.38
CA TRP A 26 -51.33 -2.77 31.57
C TRP A 26 -50.54 -2.90 32.88
N SER A 27 -49.30 -2.36 32.94
CA SER A 27 -48.99 -1.09 33.66
C SER A 27 -47.48 -0.79 33.75
N HIS A 28 -47.12 0.49 33.93
CA HIS A 28 -45.75 0.98 34.20
C HIS A 28 -45.52 1.19 35.73
N PRO A 29 -44.53 1.99 36.22
CA PRO A 29 -43.18 1.50 36.53
C PRO A 29 -42.70 1.89 37.96
N THR A 30 -41.47 1.52 38.34
CA THR A 30 -40.81 2.11 39.53
C THR A 30 -39.29 2.20 39.40
N GLN A 31 -38.75 3.41 39.59
CA GLN A 31 -37.34 3.63 39.92
C GLN A 31 -37.16 3.46 41.44
N TRP A 32 -36.04 2.90 41.89
CA TRP A 32 -35.50 3.17 43.23
C TRP A 32 -34.02 3.54 43.14
N SER A 33 -33.65 4.63 43.80
CA SER A 33 -32.28 5.10 43.98
C SER A 33 -32.23 5.77 45.34
N LEU A 34 -31.30 5.37 46.22
CA LEU A 34 -30.99 6.13 47.43
C LEU A 34 -29.57 5.89 47.95
N SER A 35 -28.76 6.90 47.68
CA SER A 35 -27.53 7.37 48.34
C SER A 35 -27.11 6.82 49.72
N LYS A 36 -25.79 6.62 49.82
CA LYS A 36 -24.87 7.05 50.91
C LYS A 36 -25.09 6.61 52.37
N PHE A 37 -23.98 6.22 53.00
CA PHE A 37 -23.49 6.94 54.20
C PHE A 37 -21.95 7.06 54.17
N ASP A 38 -21.43 8.21 54.59
CA ASP A 38 -19.99 8.48 54.78
C ASP A 38 -19.50 7.98 56.17
N LEU A 39 -18.18 7.97 56.45
CA LEU A 39 -17.53 8.30 57.75
C LEU A 39 -15.99 8.05 57.76
N PHE A 40 -15.19 9.13 57.87
CA PHE A 40 -13.73 9.19 58.24
C PHE A 40 -12.69 8.38 57.40
N GLY A 41 -11.41 8.79 57.29
CA GLY A 41 -10.77 10.07 57.68
C GLY A 41 -9.23 9.99 57.81
N SER A 42 -8.53 11.07 57.41
CA SER A 42 -7.13 11.44 57.74
C SER A 42 -5.91 10.69 57.12
N THR A 43 -5.35 11.29 56.07
CA THR A 43 -3.95 11.79 55.90
C THR A 43 -2.65 11.01 56.28
N ARG A 44 -1.68 11.07 55.34
CA ARG A 44 -0.17 11.17 55.45
C ARG A 44 0.75 9.90 55.39
N HIS A 45 1.39 9.77 54.21
CA HIS A 45 2.85 9.73 53.95
C HIS A 45 3.79 8.57 54.40
N CYS A 46 4.88 8.42 53.61
CA CYS A 46 6.14 7.68 53.81
C CYS A 46 6.17 6.15 53.56
N GLY A 47 7.19 5.69 52.82
CA GLY A 47 7.79 4.34 52.88
C GLY A 47 9.12 4.39 53.66
N PRO A 48 10.21 3.66 53.31
CA PRO A 48 10.40 2.60 52.29
C PRO A 48 11.13 1.35 52.88
N LEU A 49 11.71 0.48 52.04
CA LEU A 49 12.88 -0.45 52.18
C LEU A 49 12.73 -1.61 51.14
N ILE A 50 13.72 -2.40 50.68
CA ILE A 50 15.07 -2.84 51.12
C ILE A 50 15.99 -2.85 49.85
N ALA A 51 17.09 -2.10 49.71
CA ALA A 51 18.53 -2.45 49.97
C ALA A 51 19.04 -3.81 49.39
N GLY A 52 20.25 -4.01 48.82
CA GLY A 52 21.42 -3.19 48.40
C GLY A 52 22.37 -4.09 47.53
N ARG A 53 23.16 -3.62 46.54
CA ARG A 53 24.55 -3.08 46.64
C ARG A 53 25.52 -3.94 47.49
N LEU A 54 26.78 -4.25 47.15
CA LEU A 54 27.79 -3.85 46.11
C LEU A 54 28.68 -5.10 45.77
N SER A 55 29.80 -5.15 45.01
CA SER A 55 30.79 -4.17 44.49
C SER A 55 31.57 -4.68 43.24
N SER A 56 32.65 -3.98 42.84
CA SER A 56 33.75 -4.39 41.92
C SER A 56 35.10 -4.45 42.72
N PRO A 57 36.35 -4.63 42.18
CA PRO A 57 36.86 -4.57 40.78
C PRO A 57 37.91 -5.66 40.37
N ALA A 58 38.53 -5.50 39.19
CA ALA A 58 39.66 -6.31 38.67
C ALA A 58 41.05 -5.72 39.04
N PRO A 59 42.16 -6.46 38.82
CA PRO A 59 43.17 -5.98 37.85
C PRO A 59 44.01 -7.03 37.08
N ALA A 60 44.44 -6.62 35.88
CA ALA A 60 45.74 -6.79 35.19
C ALA A 60 46.57 -8.12 35.19
N ALA A 61 46.82 -8.59 33.95
CA ALA A 61 48.12 -8.92 33.33
C ALA A 61 48.98 -10.14 33.79
N GLY A 62 49.37 -10.93 32.77
CA GLY A 62 50.46 -11.93 32.79
C GLY A 62 50.63 -12.52 31.37
N ALA A 63 51.87 -12.72 30.91
CA ALA A 63 52.18 -13.17 29.54
C ALA A 63 53.29 -14.24 29.55
N ILE A 64 53.29 -15.11 28.54
CA ILE A 64 54.38 -16.05 28.22
C ILE A 64 54.37 -16.37 26.72
N GLU A 65 55.56 -16.51 26.14
CA GLU A 65 55.85 -17.04 24.80
C GLU A 65 55.77 -18.60 24.84
N ASP A 66 55.95 -19.42 23.79
CA ASP A 66 56.50 -19.25 22.44
C ASP A 66 55.96 -20.40 21.52
N ALA A 67 56.59 -20.60 20.35
CA ALA A 67 56.63 -21.78 19.48
C ALA A 67 55.60 -21.87 18.32
N SER A 68 56.11 -21.64 17.12
CA SER A 68 55.48 -21.93 15.82
C SER A 68 55.42 -23.43 15.49
N LEU A 69 54.47 -23.84 14.63
CA LEU A 69 54.74 -24.61 13.38
C LEU A 69 53.43 -24.96 12.63
N GLY A 70 53.52 -25.11 11.29
CA GLY A 70 52.66 -26.03 10.53
C GLY A 70 51.45 -25.49 9.74
N THR A 71 51.66 -25.21 8.45
CA THR A 71 50.72 -25.37 7.29
C THR A 71 49.28 -24.82 7.32
N PRO A 72 48.85 -24.04 6.30
CA PRO A 72 47.44 -23.75 6.05
C PRO A 72 46.72 -24.90 5.33
N LEU A 73 45.42 -25.06 5.58
CA LEU A 73 44.50 -25.80 4.70
C LEU A 73 43.69 -24.82 3.83
N ALA A 74 43.26 -25.28 2.67
CA ALA A 74 42.77 -24.42 1.59
C ALA A 74 41.37 -23.85 1.84
N THR A 75 41.18 -22.56 1.51
CA THR A 75 39.85 -21.98 1.25
C THR A 75 39.39 -22.38 -0.14
N ASP A 76 38.67 -23.49 -0.24
CA ASP A 76 38.10 -23.93 -1.51
C ASP A 76 36.85 -23.11 -1.86
N VAL A 77 36.94 -22.35 -2.97
CA VAL A 77 35.88 -21.46 -3.43
C VAL A 77 34.95 -22.25 -4.35
N ILE A 78 33.84 -22.78 -3.79
CA ILE A 78 32.82 -23.47 -4.58
C ILE A 78 32.13 -22.45 -5.51
N ARG A 79 32.60 -22.48 -6.77
CA ARG A 79 32.19 -21.59 -7.84
C ARG A 79 30.95 -22.15 -8.53
N TRP A 80 29.79 -21.54 -8.29
CA TRP A 80 28.53 -21.94 -8.90
C TRP A 80 28.60 -21.85 -10.44
N PRO A 81 28.23 -22.89 -11.19
CA PRO A 81 28.07 -22.81 -12.63
C PRO A 81 26.72 -22.14 -12.97
N CYS A 82 26.74 -21.05 -13.73
CA CYS A 82 25.51 -20.53 -14.33
C CYS A 82 24.98 -21.53 -15.36
N TRP A 83 23.71 -21.93 -15.23
CA TRP A 83 22.99 -22.56 -16.34
C TRP A 83 22.23 -21.50 -17.14
N GLN A 84 22.23 -21.62 -18.47
CA GLN A 84 21.60 -20.65 -19.36
C GLN A 84 20.15 -21.08 -19.66
N GLY A 85 19.27 -20.10 -19.88
CA GLY A 85 17.82 -20.32 -19.86
C GLY A 85 17.29 -21.15 -21.05
N ALA A 86 16.27 -21.96 -20.75
CA ALA A 86 15.33 -22.50 -21.75
C ALA A 86 14.15 -21.53 -21.94
N THR A 87 13.56 -21.52 -23.13
CA THR A 87 12.54 -20.54 -23.55
C THR A 87 11.13 -20.86 -23.04
N THR A 88 10.32 -19.82 -22.87
CA THR A 88 8.91 -19.89 -22.43
C THR A 88 8.02 -20.71 -23.36
N GLY A 89 7.45 -21.80 -22.84
CA GLY A 89 6.30 -22.51 -23.40
C GLY A 89 5.02 -22.17 -22.63
N ARG A 90 3.86 -22.21 -23.30
CA ARG A 90 2.56 -22.06 -22.64
C ARG A 90 2.20 -23.32 -21.84
N PRO A 91 1.45 -23.22 -20.73
CA PRO A 91 0.94 -24.38 -20.03
C PRO A 91 -0.07 -25.12 -20.92
N GLY A 92 0.26 -26.37 -21.24
CA GLY A 92 -0.69 -27.42 -21.56
C GLY A 92 -0.56 -28.50 -20.48
N SER A 93 -1.63 -29.23 -20.20
CA SER A 93 -1.61 -30.34 -19.23
C SER A 93 -0.58 -31.39 -19.65
N LEU A 94 0.43 -31.60 -18.81
CA LEU A 94 1.39 -32.69 -18.91
C LEU A 94 1.09 -33.67 -17.77
N ASP A 95 0.82 -34.92 -18.11
CA ASP A 95 0.60 -35.97 -17.11
C ASP A 95 1.91 -36.18 -16.33
N SER A 96 1.92 -35.78 -15.06
CA SER A 96 3.10 -35.72 -14.19
C SER A 96 3.68 -37.09 -13.79
N TRP A 97 3.10 -38.16 -14.31
CA TRP A 97 3.25 -39.54 -13.84
C TRP A 97 4.60 -40.21 -14.18
N SER A 98 5.43 -39.60 -15.03
CA SER A 98 6.60 -40.28 -15.63
C SER A 98 7.96 -40.02 -14.98
N ILE A 99 8.08 -39.17 -13.95
CA ILE A 99 9.39 -38.66 -13.49
C ILE A 99 9.95 -39.37 -12.24
N VAL A 100 9.10 -39.81 -11.30
CA VAL A 100 9.56 -40.24 -9.95
C VAL A 100 9.97 -41.73 -9.89
N PHE A 101 9.37 -42.61 -10.70
CA PHE A 101 9.52 -44.08 -10.61
C PHE A 101 10.93 -44.66 -10.88
N SER A 102 11.91 -43.85 -11.30
CA SER A 102 13.21 -44.34 -11.80
C SER A 102 14.21 -44.75 -10.70
N SER A 103 14.03 -44.33 -9.44
CA SER A 103 15.08 -44.41 -8.40
C SER A 103 14.84 -45.43 -7.27
N LEU A 104 13.58 -45.86 -7.03
CA LEU A 104 13.19 -46.56 -5.79
C LEU A 104 13.07 -48.09 -5.86
N VAL A 105 13.22 -48.70 -7.05
CA VAL A 105 13.06 -50.15 -7.28
C VAL A 105 14.04 -51.04 -6.47
N SER A 106 15.05 -50.47 -5.81
CA SER A 106 16.22 -51.19 -5.29
C SER A 106 16.35 -51.28 -3.76
N ARG A 107 15.34 -50.86 -2.96
CA ARG A 107 15.53 -50.73 -1.49
C ARG A 107 14.43 -51.20 -0.52
N LEU A 108 13.28 -51.69 -0.96
CA LEU A 108 12.18 -52.12 -0.08
C LEU A 108 11.92 -53.64 -0.10
N VAL A 109 12.89 -54.43 0.39
CA VAL A 109 12.67 -55.81 0.85
C VAL A 109 13.44 -56.03 2.16
N ALA A 110 12.81 -55.69 3.28
CA ALA A 110 13.30 -55.95 4.64
C ALA A 110 12.39 -56.97 5.34
N VAL A 111 12.06 -58.06 4.65
CA VAL A 111 11.18 -59.14 5.14
C VAL A 111 11.84 -59.84 6.32
N GLY A 112 11.12 -59.96 7.44
CA GLY A 112 11.61 -60.61 8.65
C GLY A 112 11.55 -62.13 8.52
N ALA A 113 12.61 -62.83 8.91
CA ALA A 113 12.68 -64.28 8.75
C ALA A 113 11.68 -65.04 9.65
N VAL A 114 10.57 -65.51 9.07
CA VAL A 114 9.57 -66.35 9.74
C VAL A 114 10.03 -67.82 9.77
N ALA A 115 9.84 -68.49 10.92
CA ALA A 115 10.17 -69.91 11.08
C ALA A 115 9.04 -70.81 10.55
N VAL A 116 9.28 -71.54 9.46
CA VAL A 116 8.31 -72.44 8.83
C VAL A 116 8.00 -73.65 9.73
N VAL A 117 6.74 -73.78 10.17
CA VAL A 117 6.26 -74.93 10.94
C VAL A 117 5.76 -76.02 9.98
N ALA A 118 6.67 -76.91 9.57
CA ALA A 118 6.36 -78.00 8.64
C ALA A 118 5.46 -79.08 9.27
N ALA A 119 4.15 -79.01 9.05
CA ALA A 119 3.20 -80.04 9.41
C ALA A 119 3.27 -81.23 8.43
N GLY A 120 3.89 -82.34 8.84
CA GLY A 120 4.16 -83.47 7.95
C GLY A 120 2.91 -84.28 7.55
N GLY A 121 2.58 -84.30 6.26
CA GLY A 121 1.53 -85.14 5.67
C GLY A 121 1.81 -85.50 4.21
N TYR A 122 2.20 -86.75 3.94
CA TYR A 122 2.48 -87.22 2.59
C TYR A 122 1.17 -87.49 1.82
N GLY A 123 0.89 -86.74 0.75
CA GLY A 123 -0.23 -87.09 -0.16
C GLY A 123 -0.78 -86.01 -1.10
N ALA A 124 -0.49 -84.71 -0.90
CA ALA A 124 -1.02 -83.64 -1.78
C ALA A 124 -0.13 -82.38 -1.90
N THR A 125 0.98 -82.33 -1.15
CA THR A 125 1.69 -81.10 -0.75
C THR A 125 2.72 -80.58 -1.77
N VAL A 126 2.43 -80.67 -3.07
CA VAL A 126 3.33 -80.17 -4.15
C VAL A 126 2.71 -79.00 -4.91
N TYR A 127 1.43 -78.71 -4.66
CA TYR A 127 0.72 -77.55 -5.22
C TYR A 127 0.34 -76.52 -4.16
N ASP A 128 0.31 -76.89 -2.89
CA ASP A 128 0.10 -75.98 -1.76
C ASP A 128 1.44 -75.33 -1.40
N LYS A 129 1.54 -74.00 -1.54
CA LYS A 129 2.77 -73.22 -1.28
C LYS A 129 2.59 -72.35 -0.05
N ALA A 130 3.53 -72.39 0.87
CA ALA A 130 3.59 -71.44 1.99
C ALA A 130 4.29 -70.15 1.54
N ILE A 131 3.64 -68.99 1.69
CA ILE A 131 4.17 -67.68 1.32
C ILE A 131 3.95 -66.64 2.44
N GLU A 132 4.70 -65.55 2.39
CA GLU A 132 4.44 -64.34 3.16
C GLU A 132 3.84 -63.27 2.25
N LEU A 133 2.75 -62.65 2.69
CA LEU A 133 2.13 -61.50 2.04
C LEU A 133 2.17 -60.32 3.01
N SER A 134 2.87 -59.26 2.65
CA SER A 134 2.89 -57.98 3.37
C SER A 134 1.97 -56.99 2.65
N VAL A 135 0.90 -56.58 3.31
CA VAL A 135 -0.05 -55.58 2.77
C VAL A 135 0.13 -54.30 3.56
N ASP A 136 0.53 -53.21 2.92
CA ASP A 136 0.80 -51.92 3.58
C ASP A 136 1.78 -52.07 4.78
N GLY A 137 2.72 -53.02 4.69
CA GLY A 137 3.67 -53.35 5.77
C GLY A 137 3.16 -54.32 6.83
N GLU A 138 1.86 -54.66 6.86
CA GLU A 138 1.32 -55.72 7.71
C GLU A 138 1.53 -57.09 7.07
N SER A 139 2.51 -57.86 7.58
CA SER A 139 2.80 -59.22 7.11
C SER A 139 1.85 -60.29 7.67
N MET A 140 1.38 -61.16 6.79
CA MET A 140 0.65 -62.40 7.10
C MET A 140 1.26 -63.60 6.37
N ALA A 141 1.34 -64.75 7.04
CA ALA A 141 1.71 -66.02 6.42
C ALA A 141 0.45 -66.72 5.87
N MET A 142 0.47 -67.10 4.59
CA MET A 142 -0.67 -67.74 3.92
C MET A 142 -0.23 -68.92 3.05
N HIS A 143 -1.14 -69.88 2.89
CA HIS A 143 -0.98 -71.00 1.97
C HIS A 143 -1.73 -70.74 0.66
N VAL A 144 -1.17 -71.08 -0.50
CA VAL A 144 -1.78 -70.79 -1.80
C VAL A 144 -1.53 -71.91 -2.82
N PHE A 145 -2.58 -72.28 -3.56
CA PHE A 145 -2.52 -73.28 -4.65
C PHE A 145 -2.14 -72.67 -6.02
N GLY A 146 -1.72 -71.42 -6.01
CA GLY A 146 -1.50 -70.57 -7.18
C GLY A 146 -0.17 -70.80 -7.87
N SER A 147 -0.08 -70.33 -9.10
CA SER A 147 1.16 -70.30 -9.89
C SER A 147 1.88 -68.96 -9.84
N THR A 148 1.13 -67.86 -9.66
CA THR A 148 1.59 -66.47 -9.76
C THR A 148 1.27 -65.63 -8.53
N VAL A 149 1.86 -64.43 -8.44
CA VAL A 149 1.50 -63.40 -7.45
C VAL A 149 0.01 -63.04 -7.53
N ALA A 150 -0.56 -62.89 -8.74
CA ALA A 150 -1.98 -62.60 -8.95
C ALA A 150 -2.90 -63.68 -8.36
N ASP A 151 -2.53 -64.96 -8.46
CA ASP A 151 -3.29 -66.07 -7.85
C ASP A 151 -3.33 -65.95 -6.31
N ALA A 152 -2.26 -65.45 -5.69
CA ALA A 152 -2.19 -65.22 -4.24
C ALA A 152 -3.02 -64.01 -3.80
N LEU A 153 -2.92 -62.89 -4.51
CA LEU A 153 -3.71 -61.70 -4.22
C LEU A 153 -5.21 -61.95 -4.42
N ALA A 154 -5.60 -62.67 -5.48
CA ALA A 154 -6.98 -63.05 -5.72
C ALA A 154 -7.57 -63.94 -4.62
N LYS A 155 -6.75 -64.77 -3.94
CA LYS A 155 -7.21 -65.58 -2.80
C LYS A 155 -7.65 -64.72 -1.62
N GLU A 156 -6.88 -63.70 -1.26
CA GLU A 156 -7.22 -62.78 -0.15
C GLU A 156 -8.15 -61.63 -0.58
N GLY A 157 -8.70 -61.69 -1.81
CA GLY A 157 -9.62 -60.69 -2.34
C GLY A 157 -8.98 -59.36 -2.72
N ILE A 158 -7.65 -59.31 -2.84
CA ILE A 158 -6.90 -58.10 -3.17
C ILE A 158 -7.02 -57.81 -4.66
N THR A 159 -7.71 -56.72 -4.99
CA THR A 159 -7.79 -56.13 -6.34
C THR A 159 -6.80 -54.98 -6.44
N LEU A 160 -5.84 -55.06 -7.36
CA LEU A 160 -4.87 -53.99 -7.62
C LEU A 160 -5.47 -52.87 -8.50
N SER A 161 -5.20 -51.62 -8.14
CA SER A 161 -5.41 -50.42 -8.95
C SER A 161 -4.19 -50.14 -9.86
N GLU A 162 -4.32 -49.19 -10.79
CA GLU A 162 -3.19 -48.71 -11.61
C GLU A 162 -2.18 -47.85 -10.81
N HIS A 163 -2.50 -47.51 -9.56
CA HIS A 163 -1.64 -46.74 -8.65
C HIS A 163 -1.05 -47.58 -7.51
N ASP A 164 -1.36 -48.88 -7.45
CA ASP A 164 -0.84 -49.80 -6.44
C ASP A 164 0.52 -50.38 -6.86
N LEU A 165 1.45 -50.52 -5.91
CA LEU A 165 2.73 -51.18 -6.12
C LEU A 165 2.67 -52.62 -5.61
N VAL A 166 2.94 -53.58 -6.48
CA VAL A 166 3.13 -55.00 -6.13
C VAL A 166 4.55 -55.46 -6.47
N VAL A 167 5.19 -56.16 -5.53
CA VAL A 167 6.54 -56.72 -5.69
C VAL A 167 6.56 -58.16 -5.14
N PRO A 168 6.91 -59.19 -5.93
CA PRO A 168 7.17 -59.19 -7.38
C PRO A 168 5.95 -58.77 -8.21
N ALA A 169 6.14 -58.59 -9.53
CA ALA A 169 5.05 -58.26 -10.44
C ALA A 169 3.92 -59.30 -10.42
N ALA A 170 2.68 -58.89 -10.73
CA ALA A 170 1.50 -59.73 -10.59
C ALA A 170 1.54 -61.05 -11.41
N ASP A 171 2.23 -61.06 -12.55
CA ASP A 171 2.44 -62.24 -13.41
C ASP A 171 3.65 -63.10 -13.01
N ALA A 172 4.46 -62.66 -12.05
CA ALA A 172 5.65 -63.39 -11.61
C ALA A 172 5.28 -64.72 -10.94
N PRO A 173 6.04 -65.80 -11.19
CA PRO A 173 5.82 -67.10 -10.56
C PRO A 173 6.13 -67.05 -9.07
N ILE A 174 5.39 -67.83 -8.28
CA ILE A 174 5.61 -68.00 -6.83
C ILE A 174 6.06 -69.43 -6.49
N GLU A 175 6.96 -69.54 -5.52
CA GLU A 175 7.49 -70.78 -4.94
C GLU A 175 7.29 -70.80 -3.40
N ASP A 176 7.58 -71.92 -2.74
CA ASP A 176 7.59 -71.98 -1.26
C ASP A 176 8.58 -70.98 -0.65
N GLY A 177 8.14 -70.25 0.36
CA GLY A 177 8.91 -69.18 0.99
C GLY A 177 8.94 -67.86 0.21
N SER A 178 8.12 -67.71 -0.85
CA SER A 178 8.00 -66.41 -1.54
C SER A 178 7.48 -65.33 -0.60
N ALA A 179 8.06 -64.14 -0.69
CA ALA A 179 7.53 -62.94 -0.07
C ALA A 179 6.91 -62.03 -1.15
N ILE A 180 5.71 -61.54 -0.88
CA ILE A 180 4.95 -60.62 -1.74
C ILE A 180 4.68 -59.36 -0.94
N ALA A 181 4.99 -58.19 -1.47
CA ALA A 181 4.63 -56.89 -0.90
C ALA A 181 3.58 -56.21 -1.79
N VAL A 182 2.54 -55.66 -1.16
CA VAL A 182 1.52 -54.80 -1.77
C VAL A 182 1.49 -53.49 -1.00
N HIS A 183 1.67 -52.38 -1.70
CA HIS A 183 1.43 -51.04 -1.16
C HIS A 183 0.33 -50.38 -1.98
N TYR A 184 -0.77 -49.99 -1.33
CA TYR A 184 -1.90 -49.38 -2.03
C TYR A 184 -1.61 -47.93 -2.41
N GLY A 185 -2.02 -47.55 -3.61
CA GLY A 185 -2.02 -46.16 -4.05
C GLY A 185 -3.03 -45.34 -3.24
N ARG A 186 -2.59 -44.19 -2.73
CA ARG A 186 -3.38 -43.25 -1.93
C ARG A 186 -3.41 -41.91 -2.63
N LYS A 187 -4.60 -41.33 -2.77
CA LYS A 187 -4.77 -40.02 -3.39
C LYS A 187 -4.48 -38.91 -2.38
N LEU A 188 -3.47 -38.09 -2.67
CA LEU A 188 -3.20 -36.86 -1.91
C LEU A 188 -3.55 -35.67 -2.79
N VAL A 189 -4.56 -34.90 -2.38
CA VAL A 189 -4.86 -33.60 -2.97
C VAL A 189 -4.15 -32.54 -2.13
N VAL A 190 -3.31 -31.72 -2.75
CA VAL A 190 -2.60 -30.63 -2.07
C VAL A 190 -3.07 -29.30 -2.66
N THR A 191 -3.50 -28.38 -1.82
CA THR A 191 -3.78 -26.99 -2.18
C THR A 191 -2.77 -26.08 -1.50
N VAL A 192 -1.80 -25.54 -2.24
CA VAL A 192 -0.77 -24.63 -1.71
C VAL A 192 -1.14 -23.21 -2.10
N ASP A 193 -1.39 -22.34 -1.11
CA ASP A 193 -1.70 -20.91 -1.31
C ASP A 193 -2.84 -20.65 -2.33
N GLY A 194 -3.76 -21.62 -2.47
CA GLY A 194 -4.89 -21.61 -3.41
C GLY A 194 -4.71 -22.48 -4.67
N GLU A 195 -3.50 -22.85 -5.06
CA GLU A 195 -3.25 -23.72 -6.21
C GLU A 195 -3.44 -25.21 -5.84
N ARG A 196 -4.49 -25.83 -6.41
CA ARG A 196 -4.89 -27.22 -6.16
C ARG A 196 -4.25 -28.17 -7.17
N SER A 197 -3.46 -29.12 -6.67
CA SER A 197 -2.88 -30.25 -7.41
C SER A 197 -3.32 -31.59 -6.83
N GLU A 198 -3.33 -32.63 -7.66
CA GLU A 198 -3.67 -34.00 -7.25
C GLU A 198 -2.50 -34.95 -7.51
N TYR A 199 -2.20 -35.80 -6.53
CA TYR A 199 -1.09 -36.74 -6.55
C TYR A 199 -1.53 -38.14 -6.11
N TRP A 200 -0.74 -39.14 -6.49
CA TRP A 200 -0.84 -40.50 -5.98
C TRP A 200 0.52 -40.92 -5.42
N THR A 201 0.48 -41.61 -4.28
CA THR A 201 1.65 -42.05 -3.52
C THR A 201 1.31 -43.37 -2.82
N THR A 202 2.30 -44.20 -2.54
CA THR A 202 2.15 -45.41 -1.70
C THR A 202 2.45 -45.14 -0.22
N GLN A 203 2.89 -43.93 0.12
CA GLN A 203 3.33 -43.56 1.46
C GLN A 203 2.18 -43.47 2.47
N MET A 204 2.50 -43.73 3.74
CA MET A 204 1.48 -43.93 4.79
C MET A 204 1.20 -42.68 5.62
N THR A 205 2.04 -41.65 5.54
CA THR A 205 1.86 -40.38 6.25
C THR A 205 1.92 -39.20 5.29
N VAL A 206 1.42 -38.04 5.72
CA VAL A 206 1.53 -36.80 4.96
C VAL A 206 3.00 -36.34 4.84
N ASP A 207 3.83 -36.60 5.84
CA ASP A 207 5.27 -36.27 5.84
C ASP A 207 6.02 -37.03 4.73
N ASP A 208 5.92 -38.36 4.76
CA ASP A 208 6.56 -39.26 3.79
C ASP A 208 6.08 -38.97 2.36
N ALA A 209 4.78 -38.69 2.19
CA ALA A 209 4.18 -38.36 0.91
C ALA A 209 4.68 -37.01 0.34
N LEU A 210 4.79 -35.97 1.17
CA LEU A 210 5.32 -34.67 0.73
C LEU A 210 6.79 -34.76 0.34
N ASP A 211 7.60 -35.52 1.09
CA ASP A 211 9.01 -35.73 0.78
C ASP A 211 9.23 -36.61 -0.47
N GLU A 212 8.43 -37.66 -0.69
CA GLU A 212 8.44 -38.46 -1.94
C GLU A 212 8.09 -37.62 -3.18
N LEU A 213 7.08 -36.76 -3.06
CA LEU A 213 6.59 -35.91 -4.14
C LEU A 213 7.44 -34.63 -4.34
N GLY A 214 8.42 -34.37 -3.47
CA GLY A 214 9.26 -33.17 -3.51
C GLY A 214 8.53 -31.86 -3.15
N ILE A 215 7.43 -31.94 -2.41
CA ILE A 215 6.56 -30.80 -2.07
C ILE A 215 7.08 -30.14 -0.79
N HIS A 216 8.07 -29.26 -0.96
CA HIS A 216 8.70 -28.55 0.15
C HIS A 216 7.85 -27.35 0.62
N THR A 217 7.27 -27.46 1.80
CA THR A 217 6.53 -26.39 2.49
C THR A 217 7.48 -25.36 3.11
N ALA A 218 7.13 -24.07 3.12
CA ALA A 218 7.96 -23.03 3.74
C ALA A 218 8.11 -23.22 5.26
N ALA A 219 9.19 -22.70 5.84
CA ALA A 219 9.41 -22.73 7.28
C ALA A 219 8.34 -21.88 8.01
N GLY A 220 7.53 -22.52 8.84
CA GLY A 220 6.39 -21.87 9.50
C GLY A 220 5.06 -21.97 8.73
N ALA A 221 5.00 -22.67 7.59
CA ALA A 221 3.74 -22.89 6.87
C ALA A 221 2.69 -23.59 7.75
N LEU A 222 1.44 -23.12 7.64
CA LEU A 222 0.28 -23.74 8.28
C LEU A 222 -0.27 -24.86 7.39
N MET A 223 -0.81 -25.91 8.00
CA MET A 223 -1.32 -27.09 7.31
C MET A 223 -2.69 -27.50 7.89
N SER A 224 -3.63 -27.96 7.05
CA SER A 224 -4.96 -28.42 7.50
C SER A 224 -4.93 -29.70 8.33
N VAL A 225 -3.85 -30.48 8.22
CA VAL A 225 -3.59 -31.73 8.94
C VAL A 225 -2.13 -31.79 9.39
N SER A 226 -1.81 -32.67 10.35
CA SER A 226 -0.41 -32.90 10.74
C SER A 226 0.37 -33.57 9.60
N ARG A 227 1.66 -33.24 9.48
CA ARG A 227 2.64 -34.06 8.73
C ARG A 227 2.59 -35.53 9.19
N SER A 228 2.49 -35.75 10.50
CA SER A 228 2.35 -37.09 11.09
C SER A 228 0.96 -37.72 10.97
N SER A 229 0.02 -37.13 10.23
CA SER A 229 -1.29 -37.75 10.00
C SER A 229 -1.17 -38.91 9.02
N GLY A 230 -1.86 -40.01 9.31
CA GLY A 230 -1.96 -41.14 8.39
C GLY A 230 -2.73 -40.76 7.12
N LEU A 231 -2.21 -41.19 5.96
CA LEU A 231 -2.82 -41.00 4.66
C LEU A 231 -3.68 -42.23 4.32
N GLY A 232 -5.01 -42.08 4.39
CA GLY A 232 -5.97 -43.17 4.16
C GLY A 232 -6.07 -43.64 2.70
N ARG A 233 -6.69 -44.81 2.47
CA ARG A 233 -6.94 -45.33 1.10
C ARG A 233 -8.11 -44.60 0.42
N GLU A 234 -8.97 -43.96 1.20
CA GLU A 234 -10.00 -43.00 0.78
C GLU A 234 -9.42 -41.69 0.24
N GLY A 235 -8.12 -41.45 0.46
CA GLY A 235 -7.41 -40.22 0.10
C GLY A 235 -7.55 -39.10 1.12
N LEU A 236 -6.76 -38.05 0.95
CA LEU A 236 -6.70 -36.90 1.86
C LEU A 236 -6.62 -35.58 1.10
N GLU A 237 -7.26 -34.54 1.65
CA GLU A 237 -7.12 -33.16 1.17
C GLU A 237 -6.32 -32.32 2.17
N LEU A 238 -5.11 -31.95 1.75
CA LEU A 238 -4.18 -31.10 2.46
C LEU A 238 -4.30 -29.67 1.89
N VAL A 239 -4.51 -28.69 2.78
CA VAL A 239 -4.31 -27.27 2.48
C VAL A 239 -3.04 -26.83 3.18
N VAL A 240 -2.18 -26.12 2.46
CA VAL A 240 -0.97 -25.48 2.96
C VAL A 240 -1.10 -23.98 2.75
N THR A 241 -0.75 -23.20 3.78
CA THR A 241 -0.67 -21.74 3.71
C THR A 241 0.73 -21.32 4.17
N ASN A 242 1.57 -20.91 3.22
CA ASN A 242 2.92 -20.44 3.52
C ASN A 242 2.88 -19.06 4.22
N PRO A 243 3.94 -18.65 4.94
CA PRO A 243 4.07 -17.30 5.46
C PRO A 243 4.81 -16.43 4.44
N HIS A 244 4.13 -15.42 3.88
CA HIS A 244 4.72 -14.49 2.92
C HIS A 244 5.52 -13.40 3.66
N PRO A 245 6.82 -13.20 3.34
CA PRO A 245 7.62 -12.11 3.92
C PRO A 245 7.18 -10.77 3.33
N VAL A 246 6.74 -9.84 4.16
CA VAL A 246 6.19 -8.53 3.76
C VAL A 246 6.88 -7.38 4.49
N THR A 247 6.84 -6.19 3.88
CA THR A 247 7.28 -4.94 4.51
C THR A 247 6.10 -4.01 4.67
N VAL A 248 5.78 -3.61 5.90
CA VAL A 248 4.64 -2.73 6.19
C VAL A 248 5.11 -1.42 6.77
N VAL A 249 4.82 -0.32 6.08
CA VAL A 249 5.11 1.06 6.51
C VAL A 249 3.81 1.71 6.99
N ALA A 250 3.70 1.98 8.28
CA ALA A 250 2.53 2.62 8.89
C ALA A 250 2.96 3.51 10.06
N ASP A 251 2.28 4.65 10.25
CA ASP A 251 2.50 5.57 11.38
C ASP A 251 3.99 5.98 11.57
N GLY A 252 4.70 6.17 10.46
CA GLY A 252 6.13 6.51 10.42
C GLY A 252 7.09 5.37 10.80
N THR A 253 6.57 4.17 11.02
CA THR A 253 7.33 2.96 11.40
C THR A 253 7.35 1.97 10.22
N THR A 254 8.48 1.29 10.02
CA THR A 254 8.58 0.15 9.11
C THR A 254 8.66 -1.14 9.93
N ARG A 255 7.87 -2.15 9.54
CA ARG A 255 7.95 -3.52 10.06
C ARG A 255 8.28 -4.48 8.91
N GLU A 256 9.07 -5.51 9.20
CA GLU A 256 9.35 -6.63 8.31
C GLU A 256 8.86 -7.89 9.04
N GLU A 257 7.80 -8.53 8.53
CA GLU A 257 7.11 -9.64 9.19
C GLU A 257 6.72 -10.70 8.14
N ALA A 258 6.43 -11.91 8.57
CA ALA A 258 6.01 -13.01 7.69
C ALA A 258 4.59 -13.44 8.07
N SER A 259 3.64 -13.31 7.13
CA SER A 259 2.20 -13.34 7.41
C SER A 259 1.48 -14.39 6.54
N HIS A 260 0.41 -14.97 7.08
CA HIS A 260 -0.48 -15.90 6.39
C HIS A 260 -1.77 -15.23 5.87
N ALA A 261 -1.86 -13.90 5.97
CA ALA A 261 -3.04 -13.16 5.54
C ALA A 261 -3.24 -13.23 4.02
N PRO A 262 -4.44 -13.52 3.51
CA PRO A 262 -4.66 -13.62 2.06
C PRO A 262 -4.71 -12.26 1.36
N THR A 263 -5.12 -11.18 2.06
CA THR A 263 -5.16 -9.82 1.50
C THR A 263 -4.45 -8.79 2.37
N VAL A 264 -4.08 -7.65 1.75
CA VAL A 264 -3.51 -6.49 2.45
C VAL A 264 -4.41 -6.00 3.61
N GLY A 265 -5.73 -6.09 3.48
CA GLY A 265 -6.67 -5.73 4.55
C GLY A 265 -6.63 -6.70 5.73
N ASP A 266 -6.49 -8.00 5.46
CA ASP A 266 -6.32 -9.02 6.49
C ASP A 266 -4.95 -8.89 7.18
N LEU A 267 -3.88 -8.62 6.42
CA LEU A 267 -2.53 -8.36 6.93
C LEU A 267 -2.51 -7.17 7.89
N LEU A 268 -3.14 -6.05 7.52
CA LEU A 268 -3.24 -4.89 8.42
C LEU A 268 -4.08 -5.20 9.67
N THR A 269 -5.06 -6.11 9.58
CA THR A 269 -5.84 -6.58 10.72
C THR A 269 -5.00 -7.48 11.65
N GLU A 270 -4.20 -8.39 11.11
CA GLU A 270 -3.24 -9.24 11.84
C GLU A 270 -2.20 -8.41 12.61
N LEU A 271 -1.72 -7.32 12.00
CA LEU A 271 -0.72 -6.39 12.60
C LEU A 271 -1.31 -5.35 13.58
N GLU A 272 -2.60 -5.45 13.90
CA GLU A 272 -3.42 -4.51 14.69
C GLU A 272 -3.53 -3.08 14.10
N ILE A 273 -3.22 -2.90 12.81
CA ILE A 273 -3.24 -1.61 12.09
C ILE A 273 -4.65 -1.31 11.57
N THR A 274 -5.52 -0.79 12.44
CA THR A 274 -6.84 -0.30 12.03
C THR A 274 -6.73 0.91 11.08
N LEU A 275 -7.53 0.91 10.00
CA LEU A 275 -7.60 2.01 9.02
C LEU A 275 -8.72 3.01 9.35
N GLY A 276 -8.42 4.31 9.25
CA GLY A 276 -9.40 5.39 9.31
C GLY A 276 -10.24 5.52 8.02
N PRO A 277 -11.40 6.19 8.06
CA PRO A 277 -12.35 6.27 6.93
C PRO A 277 -11.88 7.11 5.73
N LEU A 278 -10.71 7.75 5.83
CA LEU A 278 -10.06 8.50 4.76
C LEU A 278 -8.65 7.97 4.44
N ASP A 279 -8.12 7.05 5.26
CA ASP A 279 -6.74 6.56 5.16
C ASP A 279 -6.51 5.87 3.82
N ARG A 280 -5.29 6.00 3.29
CA ARG A 280 -4.91 5.41 2.02
C ARG A 280 -3.95 4.26 2.29
N VAL A 281 -4.24 3.10 1.72
CA VAL A 281 -3.32 1.97 1.69
C VAL A 281 -2.82 1.78 0.25
N THR A 282 -1.57 1.36 0.09
CA THR A 282 -0.98 1.06 -1.22
C THR A 282 -0.05 -0.15 -1.09
N PRO A 283 -0.29 -1.26 -1.81
CA PRO A 283 -1.44 -1.54 -2.68
C PRO A 283 -2.81 -1.51 -1.98
N GLU A 284 -3.90 -1.61 -2.75
CA GLU A 284 -5.26 -1.55 -2.19
C GLU A 284 -5.53 -2.71 -1.21
N ALA A 285 -6.43 -2.53 -0.24
CA ALA A 285 -6.70 -3.52 0.81
C ALA A 285 -7.14 -4.90 0.27
N ALA A 286 -7.75 -4.97 -0.92
CA ALA A 286 -8.16 -6.21 -1.57
C ALA A 286 -7.05 -6.86 -2.42
N THR A 287 -5.82 -6.34 -2.42
CA THR A 287 -4.68 -6.94 -3.11
C THR A 287 -4.23 -8.18 -2.36
N GLU A 288 -3.95 -9.26 -3.09
CA GLU A 288 -3.42 -10.52 -2.54
C GLU A 288 -2.02 -10.32 -1.96
N VAL A 289 -1.72 -10.98 -0.83
CA VAL A 289 -0.39 -10.94 -0.22
C VAL A 289 0.56 -11.88 -0.96
N THR A 290 1.80 -11.45 -1.18
CA THR A 290 2.83 -12.18 -1.93
C THR A 290 4.22 -11.89 -1.37
N ASP A 291 5.19 -12.76 -1.67
CA ASP A 291 6.59 -12.63 -1.22
C ASP A 291 7.22 -11.30 -1.64
N GLY A 292 7.73 -10.55 -0.66
CA GLY A 292 8.36 -9.25 -0.86
C GLY A 292 7.37 -8.08 -1.03
N LEU A 293 6.08 -8.29 -0.76
CA LEU A 293 5.07 -7.23 -0.89
C LEU A 293 5.35 -6.07 0.09
N ALA A 294 5.51 -4.87 -0.46
CA ALA A 294 5.65 -3.64 0.30
C ALA A 294 4.31 -2.90 0.39
N VAL A 295 3.76 -2.81 1.61
CA VAL A 295 2.50 -2.11 1.93
C VAL A 295 2.82 -0.78 2.62
N THR A 296 2.17 0.30 2.20
CA THR A 296 2.24 1.60 2.88
C THR A 296 0.84 2.07 3.29
N VAL A 297 0.69 2.49 4.54
CA VAL A 297 -0.51 3.14 5.10
C VAL A 297 -0.22 4.62 5.35
N GLN A 298 -1.00 5.49 4.71
CA GLN A 298 -0.97 6.94 4.92
C GLN A 298 -2.20 7.36 5.74
N ARG A 299 -1.97 8.08 6.83
CA ARG A 299 -3.04 8.61 7.69
C ARG A 299 -3.60 9.90 7.10
N VAL A 300 -4.91 9.97 6.88
CA VAL A 300 -5.54 11.12 6.22
C VAL A 300 -6.58 11.78 7.11
N GLU A 301 -6.37 13.06 7.39
CA GLU A 301 -7.28 13.87 8.21
C GLU A 301 -7.88 15.02 7.39
N GLN A 302 -9.20 15.12 7.35
CA GLN A 302 -9.89 16.30 6.81
C GLN A 302 -10.18 17.31 7.93
N ARG A 303 -9.50 18.45 7.88
CA ARG A 303 -9.71 19.58 8.81
C ARG A 303 -10.59 20.66 8.18
N THR A 304 -11.29 21.41 9.03
CA THR A 304 -11.96 22.65 8.64
C THR A 304 -11.34 23.81 9.41
N THR A 305 -10.76 24.79 8.72
CA THR A 305 -10.16 25.98 9.35
C THR A 305 -10.89 27.24 8.93
N GLN A 306 -10.74 28.32 9.71
CA GLN A 306 -11.33 29.63 9.41
C GLN A 306 -10.28 30.73 9.48
N GLU A 307 -10.34 31.66 8.53
CA GLU A 307 -9.39 32.76 8.39
C GLU A 307 -10.13 34.10 8.13
N THR A 308 -9.83 35.13 8.93
CA THR A 308 -10.47 36.46 8.76
C THR A 308 -9.67 37.32 7.79
N ALA A 309 -10.25 37.61 6.64
CA ALA A 309 -9.66 38.44 5.58
C ALA A 309 -10.37 39.80 5.45
N ALA A 310 -9.61 40.85 5.11
CA ALA A 310 -10.16 42.20 4.93
C ALA A 310 -10.88 42.35 3.58
N VAL A 311 -12.07 42.98 3.59
CA VAL A 311 -12.85 43.31 2.39
C VAL A 311 -12.59 44.77 2.00
N PRO A 312 -12.06 45.06 0.80
CA PRO A 312 -11.70 46.43 0.40
C PRO A 312 -12.94 47.31 0.15
N PHE A 313 -12.89 48.56 0.61
CA PHE A 313 -13.96 49.54 0.40
C PHE A 313 -13.85 50.28 -0.93
N LYS A 314 -15.01 50.60 -1.52
CA LYS A 314 -15.10 51.46 -2.72
C LYS A 314 -14.98 52.94 -2.33
N THR A 315 -14.43 53.76 -3.22
CA THR A 315 -14.36 55.23 -3.06
C THR A 315 -15.29 55.93 -4.05
N VAL A 316 -16.18 56.77 -3.54
CA VAL A 316 -17.17 57.56 -4.30
C VAL A 316 -16.75 59.03 -4.28
N LYS A 317 -16.90 59.72 -5.42
CA LYS A 317 -16.67 61.17 -5.55
C LYS A 317 -18.02 61.90 -5.65
N GLU A 318 -18.22 62.91 -4.83
CA GLU A 318 -19.43 63.75 -4.79
C GLU A 318 -19.04 65.17 -5.21
N ASN A 319 -19.73 65.78 -6.17
CA ASN A 319 -19.40 67.14 -6.61
C ASN A 319 -19.82 68.17 -5.54
N ASP A 320 -18.98 69.19 -5.32
CA ASP A 320 -19.24 70.28 -4.37
C ASP A 320 -18.97 71.64 -5.03
N ALA A 321 -20.06 72.35 -5.37
CA ALA A 321 -20.02 73.68 -6.00
C ALA A 321 -19.62 74.82 -5.04
N ARG A 322 -19.44 74.54 -3.74
CA ARG A 322 -18.91 75.50 -2.76
C ARG A 322 -17.38 75.41 -2.65
N LEU A 323 -16.82 74.22 -2.92
CA LEU A 323 -15.39 73.95 -2.85
C LEU A 323 -14.68 74.31 -4.18
N ALA A 324 -13.51 74.95 -4.10
CA ALA A 324 -12.75 75.41 -5.28
C ALA A 324 -12.32 74.25 -6.20
N LYS A 325 -12.42 74.45 -7.53
CA LYS A 325 -12.03 73.43 -8.52
C LYS A 325 -10.61 72.90 -8.27
N GLY A 326 -10.49 71.58 -8.14
CA GLY A 326 -9.22 70.89 -7.84
C GLY A 326 -8.90 70.73 -6.34
N LYS A 327 -9.70 71.29 -5.42
CA LYS A 327 -9.65 70.92 -4.00
C LYS A 327 -10.59 69.74 -3.72
N THR A 328 -10.30 68.98 -2.67
CA THR A 328 -11.09 67.83 -2.22
C THR A 328 -11.27 67.84 -0.71
N ARG A 329 -12.38 67.32 -0.20
CA ARG A 329 -12.60 67.11 1.24
C ARG A 329 -13.30 65.78 1.51
N THR A 330 -12.77 64.96 2.40
CA THR A 330 -13.47 63.75 2.85
C THR A 330 -14.78 64.14 3.54
N LYS A 331 -15.88 63.48 3.16
CA LYS A 331 -17.20 63.54 3.81
C LYS A 331 -17.38 62.34 4.73
N THR A 332 -16.99 61.16 4.27
CA THR A 332 -17.05 59.89 5.00
C THR A 332 -15.72 59.17 4.79
N ALA A 333 -15.05 58.76 5.87
CA ALA A 333 -13.88 57.90 5.78
C ALA A 333 -14.31 56.50 5.30
N GLY A 334 -13.47 55.86 4.48
CA GLY A 334 -13.68 54.46 4.13
C GLY A 334 -13.08 53.56 5.20
N VAL A 335 -13.78 52.47 5.51
CA VAL A 335 -13.34 51.46 6.48
C VAL A 335 -13.43 50.10 5.79
N ALA A 336 -12.39 49.28 5.92
CA ALA A 336 -12.42 47.92 5.38
C ALA A 336 -13.49 47.10 6.08
N GLY A 337 -14.12 46.20 5.33
CA GLY A 337 -14.95 45.15 5.90
C GLY A 337 -14.10 43.97 6.35
N GLU A 338 -14.74 42.98 6.93
CA GLU A 338 -14.16 41.70 7.34
C GLU A 338 -15.00 40.59 6.70
N ARG A 339 -14.33 39.56 6.16
CA ARG A 339 -14.93 38.29 5.75
C ARG A 339 -14.27 37.14 6.50
N VAL A 340 -15.04 36.16 6.93
CA VAL A 340 -14.50 34.87 7.39
C VAL A 340 -14.51 33.94 6.20
N ILE A 341 -13.34 33.36 5.92
CA ILE A 341 -13.16 32.33 4.89
C ILE A 341 -13.05 30.99 5.60
N THR A 342 -13.88 30.03 5.22
CA THR A 342 -13.78 28.64 5.67
C THR A 342 -13.01 27.84 4.64
N TYR A 343 -12.00 27.11 5.09
CA TYR A 343 -11.23 26.18 4.26
C TYR A 343 -11.49 24.74 4.68
N ALA A 344 -11.68 23.86 3.70
CA ALA A 344 -11.43 22.43 3.88
C ALA A 344 -9.96 22.14 3.59
N GLU A 345 -9.30 21.44 4.50
CA GLU A 345 -7.90 21.06 4.40
C GLU A 345 -7.76 19.54 4.45
N ILE A 346 -6.96 18.97 3.56
CA ILE A 346 -6.58 17.56 3.59
C ILE A 346 -5.14 17.48 4.09
N TRP A 347 -4.94 16.72 5.16
CA TRP A 347 -3.65 16.45 5.77
C TRP A 347 -3.32 14.97 5.60
N VAL A 348 -2.09 14.66 5.17
CA VAL A 348 -1.59 13.29 4.97
C VAL A 348 -0.31 13.14 5.78
N ASP A 349 -0.26 12.15 6.68
CA ASP A 349 0.86 11.88 7.60
C ASP A 349 1.34 13.14 8.36
N GLY A 350 0.39 13.99 8.75
CA GLY A 350 0.64 15.25 9.45
C GLY A 350 1.12 16.42 8.58
N GLN A 351 1.22 16.25 7.25
CA GLN A 351 1.58 17.30 6.29
C GLN A 351 0.34 17.80 5.53
N LEU A 352 0.25 19.10 5.23
CA LEU A 352 -0.86 19.69 4.48
C LEU A 352 -0.72 19.37 2.98
N GLU A 353 -1.60 18.51 2.45
CA GLU A 353 -1.67 18.14 1.04
C GLU A 353 -2.48 19.17 0.22
N SER A 354 -3.61 19.64 0.76
CA SER A 354 -4.54 20.52 0.04
C SER A 354 -5.31 21.46 0.97
N ARG A 355 -5.63 22.67 0.49
CA ARG A 355 -6.42 23.69 1.21
C ARG A 355 -7.34 24.43 0.24
N THR A 356 -8.66 24.27 0.37
CA THR A 356 -9.68 24.78 -0.57
C THR A 356 -10.71 25.67 0.14
N GLU A 357 -10.95 26.89 -0.36
CA GLU A 357 -12.00 27.80 0.13
C GLU A 357 -13.39 27.19 -0.15
N THR A 358 -14.10 26.76 0.90
CA THR A 358 -15.44 26.14 0.80
C THR A 358 -16.57 27.12 1.08
N ALA A 359 -16.32 28.17 1.87
CA ALA A 359 -17.27 29.25 2.11
C ALA A 359 -16.54 30.57 2.39
N SER A 360 -17.21 31.69 2.12
CA SER A 360 -16.74 33.03 2.46
C SER A 360 -17.92 33.93 2.82
N GLU A 361 -18.04 34.30 4.09
CA GLU A 361 -19.11 35.18 4.59
C GLU A 361 -18.58 36.55 5.00
N VAL A 362 -19.22 37.63 4.53
CA VAL A 362 -18.86 39.01 4.90
C VAL A 362 -19.51 39.38 6.23
N THR A 363 -18.85 39.04 7.33
CA THR A 363 -19.29 39.33 8.71
C THR A 363 -19.36 40.84 9.01
N LYS A 364 -18.69 41.68 8.21
CA LYS A 364 -18.65 43.14 8.41
C LYS A 364 -18.57 43.86 7.07
N ALA A 365 -19.61 44.60 6.72
CA ALA A 365 -19.68 45.29 5.43
C ALA A 365 -18.68 46.47 5.34
N PRO A 366 -17.95 46.65 4.21
CA PRO A 366 -17.02 47.76 4.03
C PRO A 366 -17.73 49.11 3.90
N ILE A 367 -17.32 50.11 4.69
CA ILE A 367 -17.87 51.47 4.63
C ILE A 367 -17.22 52.20 3.45
N THR A 368 -18.03 52.70 2.50
CA THR A 368 -17.50 53.41 1.33
C THR A 368 -16.92 54.79 1.68
N LYS A 369 -15.76 55.11 1.11
CA LYS A 369 -15.10 56.41 1.28
C LYS A 369 -15.79 57.45 0.38
N VAL A 370 -16.37 58.50 0.96
CA VAL A 370 -16.98 59.58 0.18
C VAL A 370 -16.09 60.82 0.21
N VAL A 371 -15.63 61.25 -0.97
CA VAL A 371 -14.78 62.43 -1.15
C VAL A 371 -15.54 63.49 -1.92
N ARG A 372 -15.80 64.64 -1.30
CA ARG A 372 -16.29 65.83 -2.02
C ARG A 372 -15.17 66.38 -2.90
N VAL A 373 -15.47 66.64 -4.17
CA VAL A 373 -14.54 67.22 -5.15
C VAL A 373 -15.07 68.59 -5.60
N GLY A 374 -14.21 69.61 -5.57
CA GLY A 374 -14.62 70.97 -5.86
C GLY A 374 -14.96 71.18 -7.33
N THR A 375 -16.11 71.79 -7.59
CA THR A 375 -16.55 72.21 -8.92
C THR A 375 -16.71 73.72 -9.07
N LYS A 376 -16.53 74.50 -7.98
CA LYS A 376 -16.59 75.98 -8.04
C LYS A 376 -15.53 76.50 -9.00
N ALA A 377 -15.98 77.11 -10.11
CA ALA A 377 -15.12 77.71 -11.10
C ALA A 377 -14.29 78.87 -10.48
N PRO A 378 -13.03 79.08 -10.91
CA PRO A 378 -12.30 80.29 -10.57
C PRO A 378 -13.00 81.51 -11.20
N ALA A 379 -12.96 82.65 -10.51
CA ALA A 379 -13.38 83.91 -11.10
C ALA A 379 -12.47 84.28 -12.31
N PRO A 380 -12.95 85.00 -13.33
CA PRO A 380 -12.15 85.33 -14.50
C PRO A 380 -10.89 86.13 -14.13
N ALA A 381 -9.71 85.63 -14.49
CA ALA A 381 -8.46 86.33 -14.27
C ALA A 381 -8.27 87.44 -15.32
N ALA A 382 -8.25 88.70 -14.88
CA ALA A 382 -7.87 89.84 -15.72
C ALA A 382 -6.38 89.80 -16.07
N LYS A 383 -5.99 90.44 -17.19
CA LYS A 383 -4.63 90.41 -17.75
C LYS A 383 -3.87 91.73 -17.52
N SER A 384 -2.61 91.63 -17.14
CA SER A 384 -1.51 92.58 -17.36
C SER A 384 -0.19 91.78 -17.26
N SER A 385 0.70 91.71 -18.26
CA SER A 385 1.56 92.73 -18.89
C SER A 385 2.66 93.29 -17.98
N SER A 386 3.96 93.38 -18.31
CA SER A 386 4.88 92.67 -19.24
C SER A 386 6.21 93.44 -19.33
N SER A 387 7.35 92.78 -19.61
CA SER A 387 8.71 93.36 -19.84
C SER A 387 9.41 93.92 -18.56
N SER A 388 10.75 94.11 -18.50
CA SER A 388 11.81 94.06 -19.53
C SER A 388 13.20 93.51 -19.04
N LYS A 389 14.10 93.24 -19.99
CA LYS A 389 15.56 92.86 -19.88
C LYS A 389 16.46 94.13 -19.83
N PRO A 390 17.82 94.13 -19.83
CA PRO A 390 18.88 93.07 -19.77
C PRO A 390 19.90 93.28 -18.59
N SER A 391 21.10 92.67 -18.42
CA SER A 391 22.16 92.19 -19.35
C SER A 391 23.21 91.20 -18.72
N SER A 392 24.25 90.88 -19.51
CA SER A 392 25.47 90.03 -19.31
C SER A 392 26.24 90.16 -17.97
N SER A 393 27.15 89.27 -17.52
CA SER A 393 27.79 87.99 -17.97
C SER A 393 28.48 87.33 -16.73
N SER A 394 29.05 86.11 -16.66
CA SER A 394 29.79 85.23 -17.62
C SER A 394 29.82 83.73 -17.19
N LYS A 395 30.46 82.86 -18.01
CA LYS A 395 30.75 81.41 -17.81
C LYS A 395 32.15 81.21 -17.15
N PRO A 396 32.67 79.99 -16.82
CA PRO A 396 32.06 78.64 -16.78
C PRO A 396 32.43 77.74 -15.56
N SER A 397 31.67 76.65 -15.33
CA SER A 397 32.18 75.25 -15.14
C SER A 397 31.05 74.25 -14.78
N SER A 398 31.39 72.96 -14.70
CA SER A 398 30.62 71.74 -14.34
C SER A 398 29.33 71.86 -13.48
N SER A 399 28.30 71.01 -13.65
CA SER A 399 28.11 69.86 -14.56
C SER A 399 26.63 69.45 -14.79
N SER A 400 26.27 69.24 -16.06
CA SER A 400 25.24 68.32 -16.61
C SER A 400 23.90 68.07 -15.89
N LYS A 401 22.88 68.82 -16.30
CA LYS A 401 21.54 68.32 -16.73
C LYS A 401 21.50 68.47 -18.30
N PRO A 402 20.49 68.01 -19.10
CA PRO A 402 19.26 67.30 -18.74
C PRO A 402 18.77 66.16 -19.68
N ALA A 403 17.73 65.48 -19.20
CA ALA A 403 16.58 64.83 -19.87
C ALA A 403 16.47 64.63 -21.41
N SER A 404 15.91 63.45 -21.72
CA SER A 404 14.94 63.13 -22.81
C SER A 404 15.46 62.57 -24.14
N SER A 405 14.72 61.56 -24.64
CA SER A 405 14.82 60.87 -25.94
C SER A 405 16.12 60.10 -26.25
N GLY A 406 16.03 59.03 -27.05
CA GLY A 406 17.19 58.37 -27.67
C GLY A 406 17.54 56.93 -27.23
N GLN A 407 16.81 55.96 -27.77
CA GLN A 407 17.31 54.72 -28.42
C GLN A 407 18.45 53.83 -27.82
N THR A 408 18.06 52.58 -27.56
CA THR A 408 18.70 51.29 -27.99
C THR A 408 20.12 50.88 -27.57
N GLY A 409 20.23 49.62 -27.09
CA GLY A 409 21.44 48.80 -27.08
C GLY A 409 21.62 48.04 -25.75
N GLY A 410 21.89 46.73 -25.70
CA GLY A 410 21.98 45.72 -26.77
C GLY A 410 20.71 44.89 -26.97
N SER A 411 20.68 44.05 -28.00
CA SER A 411 19.53 43.23 -28.41
C SER A 411 19.89 41.75 -28.50
N SER A 412 19.21 40.91 -27.73
CA SER A 412 18.83 39.55 -28.14
C SER A 412 17.35 39.58 -28.52
N GLY A 413 17.03 39.20 -29.75
CA GLY A 413 15.78 39.59 -30.40
C GLY A 413 14.57 38.74 -30.03
N ALA A 414 13.92 39.03 -28.90
CA ALA A 414 12.66 38.39 -28.51
C ALA A 414 11.57 39.39 -28.09
N GLY A 415 10.42 39.35 -28.78
CA GLY A 415 9.28 40.22 -28.47
C GLY A 415 8.65 39.89 -27.10
N LEU A 416 8.53 40.90 -26.23
CA LEU A 416 7.89 40.76 -24.92
C LEU A 416 6.41 40.37 -25.08
N ASN A 417 6.02 39.25 -24.47
CA ASN A 417 4.69 38.68 -24.56
C ASN A 417 4.00 38.69 -23.18
N LEU A 418 3.19 39.74 -22.95
CA LEU A 418 2.41 39.95 -21.73
C LEU A 418 1.01 39.30 -21.75
N ALA A 419 0.75 38.38 -22.69
CA ALA A 419 -0.48 37.58 -22.67
C ALA A 419 -0.63 36.85 -21.32
N ARG A 420 -1.86 36.63 -20.87
CA ARG A 420 -2.17 35.95 -19.59
C ARG A 420 -1.50 36.60 -18.35
N SER A 421 -1.06 37.85 -18.42
CA SER A 421 -0.33 38.51 -17.32
C SER A 421 -1.09 38.50 -15.97
N ALA A 422 -2.42 38.60 -15.97
CA ALA A 422 -3.26 38.49 -14.76
C ALA A 422 -3.48 37.04 -14.24
N MET A 423 -3.16 36.02 -15.05
CA MET A 423 -3.03 34.62 -14.62
C MET A 423 -1.64 34.44 -13.99
N TRP A 424 -0.58 34.90 -14.68
CA TRP A 424 0.79 34.87 -14.17
C TRP A 424 0.97 35.67 -12.87
N ASP A 425 0.26 36.77 -12.66
CA ASP A 425 0.28 37.49 -11.37
C ASP A 425 -0.34 36.70 -10.22
N ARG A 426 -1.37 35.87 -10.47
CA ARG A 426 -1.99 35.02 -9.45
C ARG A 426 -1.14 33.80 -9.13
N ILE A 427 -0.60 33.15 -10.16
CA ILE A 427 0.41 32.09 -10.00
C ILE A 427 1.61 32.65 -9.21
N ALA A 428 2.19 33.77 -9.63
CA ALA A 428 3.31 34.41 -8.91
C ALA A 428 2.94 34.84 -7.49
N LYS A 429 1.69 35.22 -7.22
CA LYS A 429 1.23 35.57 -5.87
C LYS A 429 1.29 34.37 -4.92
N CYS A 430 1.04 33.16 -5.43
CA CYS A 430 1.22 31.90 -4.71
C CYS A 430 2.71 31.47 -4.68
N GLU A 431 3.37 31.36 -5.83
CA GLU A 431 4.75 30.85 -5.97
C GLU A 431 5.81 31.66 -5.19
N SER A 432 5.70 33.00 -5.16
CA SER A 432 6.74 33.88 -4.58
C SER A 432 6.21 34.89 -3.55
N GLY A 433 4.91 34.87 -3.27
CA GLY A 433 4.22 35.99 -2.62
C GLY A 433 4.00 37.20 -3.55
N GLY A 434 4.31 37.08 -4.84
CA GLY A 434 4.29 38.15 -5.85
C GLY A 434 5.62 38.92 -5.98
N ARG A 435 6.73 38.34 -5.52
CA ARG A 435 8.06 38.96 -5.48
C ARG A 435 8.88 38.54 -6.70
N TRP A 436 8.81 39.33 -7.76
CA TRP A 436 9.42 39.00 -9.05
C TRP A 436 10.95 38.89 -9.04
N ASN A 437 11.63 39.49 -8.07
CA ASN A 437 13.07 39.40 -7.85
C ASN A 437 13.46 38.44 -6.71
N ILE A 438 12.60 37.47 -6.35
CA ILE A 438 12.88 36.53 -5.27
C ILE A 438 14.03 35.57 -5.63
N ASN A 439 14.90 35.34 -4.66
CA ASN A 439 15.89 34.27 -4.65
C ASN A 439 16.15 33.89 -3.19
N THR A 440 15.66 32.73 -2.76
CA THR A 440 15.79 32.23 -1.39
C THR A 440 16.89 31.17 -1.25
N GLY A 441 17.64 30.89 -2.33
CA GLY A 441 18.63 29.81 -2.37
C GLY A 441 18.05 28.40 -2.56
N ASN A 442 16.72 28.24 -2.67
CA ASN A 442 16.05 26.93 -2.78
C ASN A 442 16.13 26.26 -4.18
N GLY A 443 17.06 26.69 -5.05
CA GLY A 443 17.19 26.20 -6.43
C GLY A 443 16.21 26.79 -7.45
N TYR A 444 15.25 27.60 -7.01
CA TYR A 444 14.25 28.27 -7.83
C TYR A 444 14.39 29.80 -7.77
N TYR A 445 13.99 30.47 -8.85
CA TYR A 445 14.29 31.88 -9.09
C TYR A 445 13.09 32.64 -9.66
N GLY A 446 12.94 33.91 -9.24
CA GLY A 446 11.98 34.84 -9.83
C GLY A 446 10.53 34.60 -9.40
N GLY A 447 9.63 35.49 -9.83
CA GLY A 447 8.25 35.55 -9.35
C GLY A 447 7.42 34.29 -9.61
N LEU A 448 7.81 33.52 -10.63
CA LEU A 448 7.18 32.27 -11.07
C LEU A 448 8.03 31.03 -10.76
N GLN A 449 8.99 31.13 -9.82
CA GLN A 449 9.80 30.03 -9.29
C GLN A 449 10.36 29.09 -10.38
N PHE A 450 11.11 29.64 -11.35
CA PHE A 450 11.81 28.83 -12.35
C PHE A 450 13.06 28.17 -11.76
N ASN A 451 13.27 26.88 -11.97
CA ASN A 451 14.62 26.30 -11.81
C ASN A 451 15.54 26.68 -12.99
N TYR A 452 16.84 26.67 -12.75
CA TYR A 452 17.86 27.18 -13.69
C TYR A 452 17.80 26.49 -15.06
N ALA A 453 17.72 25.16 -15.10
CA ALA A 453 17.69 24.40 -16.34
C ALA A 453 16.42 24.68 -17.16
N THR A 454 15.26 24.80 -16.51
CA THR A 454 14.01 25.12 -17.18
C THR A 454 14.05 26.52 -17.78
N TRP A 455 14.54 27.53 -17.03
CA TRP A 455 14.70 28.91 -17.50
C TRP A 455 15.48 28.98 -18.83
N LEU A 456 16.63 28.31 -18.90
CA LEU A 456 17.44 28.25 -20.12
C LEU A 456 16.74 27.45 -21.24
N SER A 457 16.09 26.33 -20.95
CA SER A 457 15.46 25.45 -21.97
C SER A 457 14.31 26.08 -22.76
N VAL A 458 13.78 27.23 -22.30
CA VAL A 458 12.79 28.05 -23.01
C VAL A 458 13.31 29.45 -23.39
N GLY A 459 14.63 29.64 -23.40
CA GLY A 459 15.30 30.86 -23.87
C GLY A 459 15.21 32.04 -22.91
N GLY A 460 15.25 31.80 -21.59
CA GLY A 460 15.27 32.88 -20.60
C GLY A 460 16.56 33.70 -20.60
N ASP A 461 17.64 33.12 -21.14
CA ASP A 461 18.93 33.76 -21.43
C ASP A 461 18.86 34.85 -22.51
N ASP A 462 17.78 34.93 -23.30
CA ASP A 462 17.44 36.12 -24.12
C ASP A 462 17.42 37.40 -23.28
N PHE A 463 17.05 37.29 -21.99
CA PHE A 463 16.80 38.42 -21.09
C PHE A 463 17.78 38.47 -19.91
N ALA A 464 18.00 37.34 -19.22
CA ALA A 464 18.94 37.27 -18.10
C ALA A 464 19.42 35.84 -17.83
N ARG A 465 20.60 35.71 -17.20
CA ARG A 465 21.16 34.40 -16.80
C ARG A 465 20.29 33.60 -15.83
N ARG A 466 19.36 34.23 -15.11
CA ARG A 466 18.39 33.60 -14.19
C ARG A 466 17.11 34.43 -14.14
N ALA A 467 16.00 33.79 -13.79
CA ALA A 467 14.69 34.44 -13.69
C ALA A 467 14.63 35.58 -12.65
N ASP A 468 15.33 35.46 -11.52
CA ASP A 468 15.37 36.48 -10.45
C ASP A 468 16.05 37.79 -10.88
N LEU A 469 16.85 37.74 -11.96
CA LEU A 469 17.54 38.88 -12.55
C LEU A 469 16.79 39.52 -13.73
N ALA A 470 15.78 38.83 -14.26
CA ALA A 470 14.91 39.34 -15.33
C ALA A 470 13.72 40.13 -14.74
N SER A 471 13.20 41.12 -15.48
CA SER A 471 11.98 41.82 -15.06
C SER A 471 10.75 40.91 -15.13
N ARG A 472 9.68 41.33 -14.43
CA ARG A 472 8.36 40.68 -14.51
C ARG A 472 7.89 40.44 -15.95
N ALA A 473 8.11 41.41 -16.85
CA ALA A 473 7.64 41.30 -18.23
C ALA A 473 8.36 40.21 -19.03
N GLU A 474 9.65 40.05 -18.77
CA GLU A 474 10.52 39.06 -19.39
C GLU A 474 10.23 37.66 -18.83
N GLN A 475 10.08 37.54 -17.49
CA GLN A 475 9.65 36.29 -16.85
C GLN A 475 8.29 35.81 -17.37
N ILE A 476 7.31 36.71 -17.53
CA ILE A 476 6.01 36.39 -18.14
C ILE A 476 6.14 35.99 -19.62
N THR A 477 7.06 36.60 -20.36
CA THR A 477 7.35 36.24 -21.75
C THR A 477 7.88 34.80 -21.85
N VAL A 478 8.82 34.43 -20.97
CA VAL A 478 9.39 33.08 -20.88
C VAL A 478 8.36 32.07 -20.38
N ALA A 479 7.53 32.42 -19.40
CA ALA A 479 6.43 31.59 -18.92
C ALA A 479 5.40 31.29 -20.02
N ASN A 480 5.03 32.27 -20.85
CA ASN A 480 4.16 32.03 -21.99
C ASN A 480 4.77 31.05 -23.02
N ARG A 481 6.10 30.98 -23.18
CA ARG A 481 6.77 29.98 -24.03
C ARG A 481 6.68 28.57 -23.43
N LEU A 482 6.94 28.44 -22.13
CA LEU A 482 6.87 27.16 -21.42
C LEU A 482 5.43 26.63 -21.36
N TYR A 483 4.46 27.50 -21.09
CA TYR A 483 3.03 27.21 -21.10
C TYR A 483 2.56 26.69 -22.46
N ALA A 484 3.02 27.28 -23.56
CA ALA A 484 2.71 26.82 -24.91
C ALA A 484 3.25 25.40 -25.23
N ARG A 485 4.16 24.86 -24.41
CA ARG A 485 4.73 23.51 -24.55
C ARG A 485 4.22 22.49 -23.52
N ARG A 486 3.81 22.94 -22.31
CA ARG A 486 3.49 22.06 -21.16
C ARG A 486 2.21 22.42 -20.39
N GLY A 487 1.42 23.37 -20.88
CA GLY A 487 0.27 23.90 -20.13
C GLY A 487 0.71 24.48 -18.78
N LEU A 488 -0.05 24.22 -17.72
CA LEU A 488 0.27 24.69 -16.37
C LEU A 488 1.12 23.71 -15.54
N GLN A 489 1.38 22.50 -16.03
CA GLN A 489 2.06 21.43 -15.29
C GLN A 489 3.39 21.82 -14.59
N PRO A 490 4.23 22.75 -15.12
CA PRO A 490 5.47 23.13 -14.45
C PRO A 490 5.34 24.01 -13.19
N TRP A 491 4.13 24.44 -12.82
CA TRP A 491 3.88 25.34 -11.68
C TRP A 491 3.06 24.64 -10.60
N GLY A 492 3.56 24.59 -9.36
CA GLY A 492 2.82 24.00 -8.24
C GLY A 492 1.54 24.79 -7.93
N CYS A 493 1.58 26.09 -8.15
CA CYS A 493 0.43 26.99 -8.07
C CYS A 493 -0.42 27.03 -9.35
N ALA A 494 -0.40 25.98 -10.19
CA ALA A 494 -1.22 25.86 -11.40
C ALA A 494 -2.72 26.14 -11.17
N TRP A 495 -3.24 25.79 -9.98
CA TRP A 495 -4.63 26.02 -9.57
C TRP A 495 -5.00 27.52 -9.45
N ALA A 496 -4.01 28.42 -9.33
CA ALA A 496 -4.23 29.86 -9.22
C ALA A 496 -4.41 30.56 -10.58
N ALA A 497 -4.39 29.81 -11.70
CA ALA A 497 -4.35 30.30 -13.08
C ALA A 497 -5.65 30.90 -13.62
#